data_AF-A0A9J6GKX3-F1
#
_entry.id   AF-A0A9J6GKX3-F1
#
_cell.length_a   1.000
_cell.length_b   1.000
_cell.length_c   1.000
_cell.angle_alpha   90.00
_cell.angle_beta   90.00
_cell.angle_gamma   90.00
#
_symmetry.space_group_name_H-M   'P 1'
#
loop_
_entity.id
_entity.type
_entity.pdbx_description
1 polymer ?
#
loop_
_entity_poly.entity_id
_entity_poly.type
_entity_poly.pdbx_seq_one_letter_code
_entity_poly.pdbx_strand_id
1 'polypeptide(L)'
;MSLYAVMRALTTAAGMTEEACKQDLLCPNPMQNIYIYITTPAVKNADAYAKVNQIFLGTKQHAIAGYVAAPENTCNGVICNIYVHLTDIQLKELFVTERNPSVLEAKRIKTSTTVVLLFEGMQVPRYVVFGMCLVKCSLYKRQVDVCYSCGKPGQRADVCMSPKRDNCRGCGAENPGEEHNCRPKCGLCGGGHVTSDKSCKQQFQVPFLVRQRRRQRSRERKPQRLQSRDRSGGADDFNHLAGASGLRSALKGGVRSPSNRGGSSNVDASSSRSPSRMRSRSGARRSRSSH
;
A
#
# COMPACT_ATOMS: atom_id res chain seq x y z
N MET A 1 -21.78 -9.74 15.89
CA MET A 1 -21.76 -8.45 16.61
C MET A 1 -22.60 -7.47 15.80
N SER A 2 -23.64 -6.87 16.37
CA SER A 2 -24.52 -5.94 15.63
C SER A 2 -23.82 -4.59 15.42
N LEU A 3 -23.72 -4.13 14.17
CA LEU A 3 -23.11 -2.83 13.84
C LEU A 3 -23.86 -1.67 14.49
N TYR A 4 -25.19 -1.78 14.58
CA TYR A 4 -26.03 -0.77 15.22
C TYR A 4 -25.73 -0.63 16.72
N ALA A 5 -25.54 -1.76 17.43
CA ALA A 5 -25.15 -1.73 18.84
C ALA A 5 -23.79 -1.06 19.06
N VAL A 6 -22.84 -1.27 18.15
CA VAL A 6 -21.53 -0.62 18.19
C VAL A 6 -21.65 0.88 17.93
N MET A 7 -22.47 1.28 16.96
CA MET A 7 -22.72 2.70 16.66
C MET A 7 -23.30 3.42 17.88
N ARG A 8 -24.33 2.86 18.52
CA ARG A 8 -24.91 3.45 19.74
C ARG A 8 -23.89 3.55 20.85
N ALA A 9 -23.12 2.50 21.11
CA ALA A 9 -22.09 2.51 22.14
C ALA A 9 -21.02 3.58 21.89
N LEU A 10 -20.61 3.79 20.62
CA LEU A 10 -19.68 4.85 20.24
C LEU A 10 -20.28 6.24 20.42
N THR A 11 -21.52 6.45 19.98
CA THR A 11 -22.23 7.74 20.11
C THR A 11 -22.41 8.11 21.58
N THR A 12 -22.84 7.16 22.43
CA THR A 12 -22.95 7.37 23.88
C THR A 12 -21.59 7.66 24.51
N ALA A 13 -20.54 6.90 24.16
CA ALA A 13 -19.21 7.11 24.71
C ALA A 13 -18.56 8.43 24.26
N ALA A 14 -18.94 8.93 23.09
CA ALA A 14 -18.55 10.25 22.60
C ALA A 14 -19.35 11.40 23.23
N GLY A 15 -20.35 11.11 24.06
CA GLY A 15 -21.21 12.11 24.71
C GLY A 15 -22.15 12.83 23.73
N MET A 16 -22.53 12.17 22.63
CA MET A 16 -23.37 12.75 21.59
C MET A 16 -24.77 12.13 21.59
N THR A 17 -25.77 12.88 21.12
CA THR A 17 -27.14 12.37 20.93
C THR A 17 -27.28 11.66 19.58
N GLU A 18 -28.33 10.84 19.43
CA GLU A 18 -28.60 10.14 18.16
C GLU A 18 -28.93 11.14 17.04
N GLU A 19 -29.61 12.24 17.36
CA GLU A 19 -29.93 13.31 16.42
C GLU A 19 -28.67 14.00 15.89
N ALA A 20 -27.69 14.26 16.77
CA ALA A 20 -26.42 14.89 16.40
C ALA A 20 -25.57 14.02 15.46
N CYS A 21 -25.79 12.70 15.48
CA CYS A 21 -25.05 11.72 14.69
C CYS A 21 -25.86 11.16 13.51
N LYS A 22 -27.02 11.74 13.18
CA LYS A 22 -27.96 11.19 12.19
C LYS A 22 -27.36 11.03 10.78
N GLN A 23 -26.37 11.85 10.44
CA GLN A 23 -25.67 11.81 9.15
C GLN A 23 -24.35 11.02 9.21
N ASP A 24 -23.99 10.47 10.38
CA ASP A 24 -22.75 9.75 10.56
C ASP A 24 -22.91 8.31 10.07
N LEU A 25 -21.94 7.84 9.30
CA LEU A 25 -21.95 6.52 8.69
C LEU A 25 -20.85 5.64 9.27
N LEU A 26 -21.25 4.51 9.85
CA LEU A 26 -20.35 3.48 10.36
C LEU A 26 -20.05 2.44 9.28
N CYS A 27 -18.77 2.32 8.90
CA CYS A 27 -18.29 1.40 7.89
C CYS A 27 -17.32 0.38 8.50
N PRO A 28 -17.69 -0.91 8.63
CA PRO A 28 -16.76 -1.93 9.11
C PRO A 28 -15.66 -2.23 8.09
N ASN A 29 -14.42 -2.39 8.55
CA ASN A 29 -13.27 -2.81 7.76
C ASN A 29 -12.50 -3.95 8.46
N PRO A 30 -12.99 -5.19 8.38
CA PRO A 30 -12.38 -6.33 9.06
C PRO A 30 -11.02 -6.75 8.49
N MET A 31 -10.58 -6.15 7.37
CA MET A 31 -9.35 -6.52 6.67
C MET A 31 -8.14 -5.69 7.08
N GLN A 32 -8.32 -4.69 7.96
CA GLN A 32 -7.25 -3.86 8.48
C GLN A 32 -7.26 -3.87 10.01
N ASN A 33 -6.18 -3.42 10.64
CA ASN A 33 -6.17 -3.11 12.08
C ASN A 33 -7.25 -2.10 12.52
N ILE A 34 -7.94 -1.47 11.57
CA ILE A 34 -9.00 -0.50 11.80
C ILE A 34 -10.31 -1.21 11.54
N TYR A 35 -10.99 -1.63 12.61
CA TYR A 35 -12.19 -2.42 12.48
C TYR A 35 -13.38 -1.60 11.97
N ILE A 36 -13.40 -0.29 12.25
CA ILE A 36 -14.52 0.61 11.96
C ILE A 36 -13.98 1.97 11.47
N TYR A 37 -14.58 2.48 10.40
CA TYR A 37 -14.46 3.86 9.95
C TYR A 37 -15.78 4.58 10.22
N ILE A 38 -15.71 5.84 10.65
CA ILE A 38 -16.88 6.71 10.78
C ILE A 38 -16.70 7.86 9.80
N THR A 39 -17.66 8.03 8.91
CA THR A 39 -17.72 9.20 8.02
C THR A 39 -18.74 10.15 8.60
N THR A 40 -18.34 11.38 8.89
CA THR A 40 -19.21 12.41 9.45
C THR A 40 -18.99 13.73 8.71
N PRO A 41 -20.06 14.48 8.38
CA PRO A 41 -19.93 15.83 7.85
C PRO A 41 -19.54 16.86 8.94
N ALA A 42 -19.68 16.50 10.23
CA ALA A 42 -19.42 17.39 11.35
C ALA A 42 -18.03 17.16 11.94
N VAL A 43 -17.14 18.15 11.80
CA VAL A 43 -15.78 18.10 12.37
C VAL A 43 -15.79 17.84 13.88
N LYS A 44 -16.74 18.44 14.60
CA LYS A 44 -16.92 18.22 16.05
C LYS A 44 -17.18 16.75 16.41
N ASN A 45 -17.94 16.03 15.59
CA ASN A 45 -18.23 14.61 15.81
C ASN A 45 -16.98 13.77 15.58
N ALA A 46 -16.19 14.08 14.55
CA ALA A 46 -14.92 13.40 14.29
C ALA A 46 -13.95 13.52 15.48
N ASP A 47 -13.82 14.73 16.03
CA ASP A 47 -13.00 14.99 17.22
C ASP A 47 -13.53 14.28 18.46
N ALA A 48 -14.85 14.22 18.64
CA ALA A 48 -15.48 13.51 19.75
C ALA A 48 -15.20 12.00 19.67
N TYR A 49 -15.45 11.37 18.51
CA TYR A 49 -15.16 9.96 18.29
C TYR A 49 -13.67 9.63 18.45
N ALA A 50 -12.77 10.51 18.01
CA ALA A 50 -11.33 10.30 18.14
C ALA A 50 -10.86 10.25 19.60
N LYS A 51 -11.57 10.92 20.52
CA LYS A 51 -11.24 10.95 21.97
C LYS A 51 -11.79 9.73 22.72
N VAL A 52 -12.68 8.94 22.12
CA VAL A 52 -13.22 7.75 22.77
C VAL A 52 -12.14 6.68 22.88
N ASN A 53 -11.88 6.23 24.12
CA ASN A 53 -10.90 5.20 24.44
C ASN A 53 -11.55 3.89 24.92
N GLN A 54 -12.86 3.88 25.15
CA GLN A 54 -13.60 2.72 25.62
C GLN A 54 -15.07 2.76 25.20
N ILE A 55 -15.65 1.60 24.95
CA ILE A 55 -17.08 1.43 24.71
C ILE A 55 -17.62 0.24 25.52
N PHE A 56 -18.92 0.29 25.82
CA PHE A 56 -19.63 -0.81 26.47
C PHE A 56 -20.57 -1.48 25.45
N LEU A 57 -20.38 -2.78 25.24
CA LEU A 57 -21.26 -3.61 24.41
C LEU A 57 -21.98 -4.60 25.32
N GLY A 58 -23.23 -4.27 25.69
CA GLY A 58 -23.94 -4.97 26.76
C GLY A 58 -23.21 -4.77 28.09
N THR A 59 -22.82 -5.85 28.75
CA THR A 59 -22.08 -5.82 30.02
C THR A 59 -20.55 -5.80 29.85
N LYS A 60 -20.04 -5.94 28.62
CA LYS A 60 -18.61 -6.03 28.36
C LYS A 60 -18.01 -4.69 27.96
N GLN A 61 -16.91 -4.34 28.60
CA GLN A 61 -16.10 -3.18 28.25
C GLN A 61 -15.06 -3.56 27.19
N HIS A 62 -14.89 -2.70 26.20
CA HIS A 62 -13.91 -2.85 25.14
C HIS A 62 -13.07 -1.57 25.04
N ALA A 63 -11.75 -1.70 25.22
CA ALA A 63 -10.82 -0.62 24.95
C ALA A 63 -10.70 -0.39 23.43
N ILE A 64 -10.72 0.87 23.02
CA ILE A 64 -10.59 1.27 21.62
C ILE A 64 -9.63 2.45 21.49
N ALA A 65 -9.16 2.70 20.27
CA ALA A 65 -8.37 3.89 19.96
C ALA A 65 -8.92 4.52 18.68
N GLY A 66 -9.44 5.74 18.81
CA GLY A 66 -9.90 6.56 17.69
C GLY A 66 -8.78 7.46 17.16
N TYR A 67 -8.86 7.82 15.90
CA TYR A 67 -8.06 8.90 15.33
C TYR A 67 -8.81 9.55 14.16
N VAL A 68 -8.58 10.84 13.96
CA VAL A 68 -9.11 11.56 12.80
C VAL A 68 -8.24 11.21 11.60
N ALA A 69 -8.86 10.73 10.52
CA ALA A 69 -8.13 10.45 9.28
C ALA A 69 -7.52 11.75 8.73
N ALA A 70 -6.34 11.63 8.12
CA ALA A 70 -5.72 12.78 7.47
C ALA A 70 -6.69 13.41 6.44
N PRO A 71 -6.70 14.74 6.29
CA PRO A 71 -7.55 15.42 5.33
C PRO A 71 -7.39 14.86 3.92
N GLU A 72 -8.40 15.09 3.08
CA GLU A 72 -8.28 14.81 1.66
C GLU A 72 -7.10 15.59 1.06
N ASN A 73 -6.58 15.09 -0.06
CA ASN A 73 -5.45 15.71 -0.77
C ASN A 73 -4.16 15.80 0.06
N THR A 74 -3.93 14.87 0.99
CA THR A 74 -2.67 14.77 1.73
C THR A 74 -1.87 13.51 1.35
N CYS A 75 -0.56 13.54 1.56
CA CYS A 75 0.28 12.37 1.35
C CYS A 75 1.42 12.23 2.37
N ASN A 76 1.81 10.98 2.64
CA ASN A 76 2.85 10.68 3.62
C ASN A 76 4.21 10.48 2.93
N GLY A 77 5.21 11.25 3.37
CA GLY A 77 6.60 10.97 3.11
C GLY A 77 7.31 10.36 4.31
N VAL A 78 8.50 9.82 4.08
CA VAL A 78 9.36 9.24 5.10
C VAL A 78 10.79 9.76 4.95
N ILE A 79 11.37 10.10 6.08
CA ILE A 79 12.78 10.46 6.24
C ILE A 79 13.42 9.51 7.26
N CYS A 80 14.70 9.22 7.08
CA CYS A 80 15.46 8.31 7.93
C CYS A 80 16.65 9.03 8.56
N ASN A 81 17.28 8.38 9.55
CA ASN A 81 18.47 8.86 10.26
C ASN A 81 18.24 10.14 11.06
N ILE A 82 17.04 10.31 11.62
CA ILE A 82 16.71 11.41 12.53
C ILE A 82 17.01 10.99 13.97
N TYR A 83 17.69 11.87 14.72
CA TYR A 83 18.09 11.66 16.10
C TYR A 83 16.92 11.20 16.97
N VAL A 84 17.08 10.09 17.70
CA VAL A 84 15.98 9.37 18.36
C VAL A 84 15.38 10.08 19.56
N HIS A 85 16.14 10.97 20.20
CA HIS A 85 15.68 11.67 21.40
C HIS A 85 14.86 12.93 21.10
N LEU A 86 14.65 13.28 19.82
CA LEU A 86 13.73 14.35 19.46
C LEU A 86 12.29 13.91 19.71
N THR A 87 11.59 14.69 20.52
CA THR A 87 10.17 14.50 20.85
C THR A 87 9.27 14.82 19.66
N ASP A 88 8.02 14.35 19.67
CA ASP A 88 7.07 14.66 18.60
C ASP A 88 6.81 16.17 18.47
N ILE A 89 6.84 16.92 19.59
CA ILE A 89 6.72 18.39 19.59
C ILE A 89 7.91 19.01 18.88
N GLN A 90 9.14 18.61 19.23
CA GLN A 90 10.36 19.11 18.59
C GLN A 90 10.41 18.74 17.10
N LEU A 91 9.99 17.53 16.74
CA LEU A 91 9.89 17.14 15.32
C LEU A 91 8.92 18.05 14.57
N LYS A 92 7.77 18.36 15.17
CA LYS A 92 6.80 19.29 14.57
C LYS A 92 7.42 20.67 14.37
N GLU A 93 8.05 21.25 15.38
CA GLU A 93 8.70 22.57 15.30
C GLU A 93 9.84 22.62 14.26
N LEU A 94 10.59 21.52 14.10
CA LEU A 94 11.71 21.47 13.16
C LEU A 94 11.29 21.29 11.70
N PHE A 95 10.14 20.65 11.44
CA PHE A 95 9.69 20.34 10.09
C PHE A 95 8.56 21.24 9.59
N VAL A 96 7.61 21.60 10.46
CA VAL A 96 6.48 22.48 10.14
C VAL A 96 6.96 23.92 10.22
N THR A 97 7.62 24.38 9.16
CA THR A 97 8.24 25.70 9.07
C THR A 97 8.00 26.30 7.69
N GLU A 98 8.22 27.61 7.54
CA GLU A 98 8.12 28.30 6.25
C GLU A 98 9.06 27.73 5.18
N ARG A 99 10.16 27.08 5.59
CA ARG A 99 11.11 26.41 4.67
C ARG A 99 10.55 25.11 4.09
N ASN A 100 9.54 24.52 4.72
CA ASN A 100 8.81 23.34 4.24
C ASN A 100 7.30 23.60 4.32
N PRO A 101 6.76 24.54 3.52
CA PRO A 101 5.39 25.04 3.71
C PRO A 101 4.31 23.97 3.53
N SER A 102 4.62 22.87 2.84
CA SER A 102 3.69 21.77 2.63
C SER A 102 3.66 20.75 3.77
N VAL A 103 4.53 20.82 4.79
CA VAL A 103 4.52 19.84 5.90
C VAL A 103 3.46 20.25 6.92
N LEU A 104 2.45 19.41 7.10
CA LEU A 104 1.35 19.62 8.07
C LEU A 104 1.66 18.98 9.43
N GLU A 105 2.33 17.84 9.43
CA GLU A 105 2.63 17.07 10.63
C GLU A 105 3.94 16.28 10.47
N ALA A 106 4.64 16.05 11.58
CA ALA A 106 5.80 15.19 11.66
C ALA A 106 5.65 14.24 12.84
N LYS A 107 5.79 12.93 12.61
CA LYS A 107 5.63 11.91 13.65
C LYS A 107 6.64 10.78 13.52
N ARG A 108 7.24 10.39 14.64
CA ARG A 108 8.18 9.27 14.66
C ARG A 108 7.48 7.92 14.53
N ILE A 109 8.07 7.01 13.77
CA ILE A 109 7.63 5.61 13.77
C ILE A 109 8.28 4.89 14.96
N LYS A 110 7.48 4.59 15.99
CA LYS A 110 7.91 3.86 17.19
C LYS A 110 9.16 4.54 17.79
N THR A 111 10.17 3.74 18.17
CA THR A 111 11.45 4.19 18.72
C THR A 111 12.58 4.25 17.68
N SER A 112 12.23 4.33 16.39
CA SER A 112 13.22 4.28 15.31
C SER A 112 13.77 5.66 14.92
N THR A 113 14.82 5.69 14.11
CA THR A 113 15.36 6.89 13.47
C THR A 113 14.49 7.41 12.30
N THR A 114 13.29 6.86 12.12
CA THR A 114 12.43 7.11 10.97
C THR A 114 11.25 7.99 11.36
N VAL A 115 11.04 9.05 10.60
CA VAL A 115 9.95 10.01 10.80
C VAL A 115 9.07 10.04 9.56
N VAL A 116 7.76 10.01 9.78
CA VAL A 116 6.74 10.21 8.74
C VAL A 116 6.34 11.67 8.75
N LEU A 117 6.33 12.27 7.57
CA LEU A 117 5.86 13.63 7.34
C LEU A 117 4.53 13.57 6.60
N LEU A 118 3.51 14.25 7.11
CA LEU A 118 2.26 14.47 6.41
C LEU A 118 2.41 15.74 5.58
N PHE A 119 2.24 15.61 4.26
CA PHE A 119 2.27 16.74 3.34
C PHE A 119 0.89 17.12 2.88
N GLU A 120 0.66 18.43 2.76
CA GLU A 120 -0.39 18.99 1.92
C GLU A 120 -0.08 18.70 0.45
N GLY A 121 -1.11 18.27 -0.28
CA GLY A 121 -1.02 17.90 -1.67
C GLY A 121 -0.66 16.43 -1.90
N MET A 122 -0.69 16.06 -3.17
CA MET A 122 -0.52 14.68 -3.65
C MET A 122 0.90 14.42 -4.18
N GLN A 123 1.88 15.13 -3.63
CA GLN A 123 3.28 14.98 -4.03
C GLN A 123 4.20 15.02 -2.81
N VAL A 124 4.95 13.93 -2.65
CA VAL A 124 6.03 13.87 -1.67
C VAL A 124 7.27 14.54 -2.29
N PRO A 125 7.83 15.59 -1.67
CA PRO A 125 9.08 16.21 -2.11
C PRO A 125 10.23 15.21 -2.10
N ARG A 126 11.24 15.43 -2.94
CA ARG A 126 12.46 14.59 -2.96
C ARG A 126 13.36 14.88 -1.75
N TYR A 127 13.33 16.12 -1.27
CA TYR A 127 14.10 16.59 -0.13
C TYR A 127 13.24 17.50 0.73
N VAL A 128 13.53 17.56 2.04
CA VAL A 128 12.98 18.52 2.98
C VAL A 128 14.11 19.14 3.78
N VAL A 129 13.91 20.36 4.27
CA VAL A 129 14.84 21.06 5.15
C VAL A 129 14.69 20.53 6.56
N PHE A 130 15.80 20.23 7.23
CA PHE A 130 15.87 19.84 8.64
C PHE A 130 17.02 20.61 9.30
N GLY A 131 16.69 21.61 10.11
CA GLY A 131 17.66 22.58 10.62
C GLY A 131 18.36 23.30 9.47
N MET A 132 19.66 23.03 9.28
CA MET A 132 20.48 23.57 8.19
C MET A 132 20.77 22.55 7.07
N CYS A 133 20.17 21.36 7.13
CA CYS A 133 20.44 20.25 6.22
C CYS A 133 19.26 19.98 5.27
N LEU A 134 19.56 19.50 4.06
CA LEU A 134 18.56 18.88 3.18
C LEU A 134 18.59 17.37 3.36
N VAL A 135 17.46 16.81 3.80
CA VAL A 135 17.33 15.36 4.01
C VAL A 135 16.44 14.75 2.93
N LYS A 136 16.84 13.57 2.44
CA LYS A 136 16.09 12.84 1.41
C LYS A 136 14.75 12.39 1.98
N CYS A 137 13.67 12.76 1.31
CA CYS A 137 12.32 12.31 1.59
C CYS A 137 11.86 11.33 0.51
N SER A 138 11.15 10.29 0.92
CA SER A 138 10.64 9.23 0.03
C SER A 138 9.19 8.96 0.33
N LEU A 139 8.43 8.47 -0.66
CA LEU A 139 7.03 8.11 -0.44
C LEU A 139 6.91 7.04 0.65
N TYR A 140 6.11 7.31 1.68
CA TYR A 140 5.81 6.32 2.70
C TYR A 140 5.01 5.16 2.12
N LYS A 141 5.47 3.93 2.39
CA LYS A 141 4.81 2.70 1.98
C LYS A 141 4.47 1.91 3.23
N ARG A 142 3.18 1.85 3.56
CA ARG A 142 2.70 1.05 4.70
C ARG A 142 2.93 -0.43 4.43
N GLN A 143 3.60 -1.12 5.36
CA GLN A 143 3.71 -2.58 5.32
C GLN A 143 2.35 -3.21 5.69
N VAL A 144 1.99 -4.31 5.02
CA VAL A 144 0.83 -5.11 5.41
C VAL A 144 1.17 -5.80 6.72
N ASP A 145 0.34 -5.54 7.73
CA ASP A 145 0.47 -6.19 9.02
C ASP A 145 0.20 -7.69 8.89
N VAL A 146 0.98 -8.51 9.59
CA VAL A 146 0.78 -9.97 9.66
C VAL A 146 0.62 -10.33 11.12
N CYS A 147 -0.48 -11.00 11.44
CA CYS A 147 -0.79 -11.37 12.81
C CYS A 147 0.16 -12.47 13.27
N TYR A 148 0.94 -12.22 14.33
CA TYR A 148 1.81 -13.25 14.89
C TYR A 148 1.02 -14.37 15.58
N SER A 149 -0.19 -14.12 16.06
CA SER A 149 -1.01 -15.15 16.71
C SER A 149 -1.64 -16.10 15.70
N CYS A 150 -2.34 -15.59 14.67
CA CYS A 150 -3.08 -16.44 13.72
C CYS A 150 -2.46 -16.54 12.31
N GLY A 151 -1.34 -15.86 12.05
CA GLY A 151 -0.62 -15.90 10.76
C GLY A 151 -1.30 -15.14 9.60
N LYS A 152 -2.52 -14.63 9.78
CA LYS A 152 -3.27 -13.96 8.71
C LYS A 152 -2.77 -12.52 8.46
N PRO A 153 -2.69 -12.07 7.19
CA PRO A 153 -2.38 -10.68 6.87
C PRO A 153 -3.58 -9.76 7.17
N GLY A 154 -3.30 -8.48 7.40
CA GLY A 154 -4.28 -7.42 7.60
C GLY A 154 -4.50 -6.99 9.05
N GLN A 155 -4.11 -7.81 10.03
CA GLN A 155 -4.32 -7.51 11.45
C GLN A 155 -3.06 -7.72 12.31
N ARG A 156 -2.96 -7.00 13.43
CA ARG A 156 -1.93 -7.21 14.46
C ARG A 156 -2.39 -8.27 15.48
N ALA A 157 -1.44 -8.82 16.23
CA ALA A 157 -1.69 -9.85 17.23
C ALA A 157 -2.61 -9.37 18.38
N ASP A 158 -2.41 -8.12 18.84
CA ASP A 158 -3.18 -7.52 19.94
C ASP A 158 -4.65 -7.23 19.60
N VAL A 159 -4.99 -7.12 18.31
CA VAL A 159 -6.36 -6.90 17.82
C VAL A 159 -6.96 -8.16 17.18
N CYS A 160 -6.29 -9.30 17.32
CA CYS A 160 -6.71 -10.54 16.68
C CYS A 160 -7.95 -11.14 17.35
N MET A 161 -9.02 -11.34 16.59
CA MET A 161 -10.26 -11.97 17.08
C MET A 161 -10.17 -13.49 17.23
N SER A 162 -9.12 -14.10 16.70
CA SER A 162 -8.91 -15.55 16.75
C SER A 162 -7.46 -15.88 17.13
N PRO A 163 -7.01 -15.50 18.34
CA PRO A 163 -5.63 -15.66 18.74
C PRO A 163 -5.24 -17.12 19.03
N LYS A 164 -6.22 -18.00 19.28
CA LYS A 164 -6.04 -19.42 19.63
C LYS A 164 -6.05 -20.37 18.42
N ARG A 165 -5.95 -19.87 17.18
CA ARG A 165 -5.88 -20.76 16.01
C ARG A 165 -4.42 -21.18 15.80
N ASP A 166 -4.17 -22.48 15.77
CA ASP A 166 -2.86 -23.04 15.48
C ASP A 166 -2.66 -23.08 13.96
N ASN A 167 -2.39 -21.92 13.36
CA ASN A 167 -2.03 -21.85 11.95
C ASN A 167 -0.51 -21.99 11.80
N CYS A 168 -0.05 -22.85 10.90
CA CYS A 168 1.37 -22.86 10.51
C CYS A 168 1.75 -21.51 9.91
N ARG A 169 2.76 -20.85 10.47
CA ARG A 169 3.27 -19.56 9.96
C ARG A 169 4.00 -19.69 8.62
N GLY A 170 4.51 -20.88 8.31
CA GLY A 170 5.24 -21.16 7.07
C GLY A 170 4.31 -21.36 5.89
N CYS A 171 3.36 -22.30 6.00
CA CYS A 171 2.50 -22.73 4.90
C CYS A 171 1.04 -22.26 5.00
N GLY A 172 0.62 -21.76 6.17
CA GLY A 172 -0.77 -21.32 6.43
C GLY A 172 -1.75 -22.44 6.77
N ALA A 173 -1.30 -23.71 6.88
CA ALA A 173 -2.16 -24.84 7.25
C ALA A 173 -2.82 -24.63 8.62
N GLU A 174 -4.09 -25.02 8.75
CA GLU A 174 -4.86 -24.95 10.00
C GLU A 174 -4.61 -26.22 10.83
N ASN A 175 -4.33 -26.05 12.13
CA ASN A 175 -4.02 -27.09 13.10
C ASN A 175 -3.07 -28.18 12.56
N PRO A 176 -1.88 -27.81 12.06
CA PRO A 176 -0.93 -28.78 11.57
C PRO A 176 -0.45 -29.67 12.73
N GLY A 177 -0.28 -30.97 12.47
CA GLY A 177 0.47 -31.84 13.38
C GLY A 177 1.94 -31.38 13.51
N GLU A 178 2.60 -31.81 14.58
CA GLU A 178 4.00 -31.44 14.88
C GLU A 178 4.96 -31.78 13.71
N GLU A 179 4.69 -32.86 12.97
CA GLU A 179 5.46 -33.30 11.81
C GLU A 179 4.75 -33.07 10.46
N HIS A 180 4.10 -31.92 10.27
CA HIS A 180 3.54 -31.60 8.96
C HIS A 180 4.61 -31.23 7.94
N ASN A 181 4.45 -31.69 6.69
CA ASN A 181 5.34 -31.31 5.58
C ASN A 181 5.11 -29.83 5.20
N CYS A 182 5.85 -28.94 5.85
CA CYS A 182 5.70 -27.49 5.69
C CYS A 182 6.34 -27.00 4.38
N ARG A 183 5.50 -26.70 3.38
CA ARG A 183 5.92 -25.95 2.18
C ARG A 183 5.62 -24.46 2.35
N PRO A 184 6.63 -23.58 2.36
CA PRO A 184 6.39 -22.16 2.62
C PRO A 184 5.50 -21.57 1.54
N LYS A 185 4.45 -20.87 1.96
CA LYS A 185 3.49 -20.21 1.07
C LYS A 185 3.11 -18.87 1.66
N CYS A 186 3.39 -17.80 0.91
CA CYS A 186 3.11 -16.46 1.37
C CYS A 186 1.61 -16.16 1.29
N GLY A 187 1.01 -15.77 2.41
CA GLY A 187 -0.38 -15.31 2.47
C GLY A 187 -0.65 -13.99 1.76
N LEU A 188 0.39 -13.26 1.32
CA LEU A 188 0.24 -12.01 0.56
C LEU A 188 0.26 -12.28 -0.94
N CYS A 189 1.35 -12.89 -1.45
CA CYS A 189 1.57 -13.08 -2.89
C CYS A 189 1.41 -14.51 -3.40
N GLY A 190 1.23 -15.49 -2.50
CA GLY A 190 1.19 -16.91 -2.85
C GLY A 190 2.54 -17.55 -3.20
N GLY A 191 3.65 -16.79 -3.12
CA GLY A 191 5.00 -17.27 -3.45
C GLY A 191 5.59 -18.25 -2.44
N GLY A 192 6.66 -18.94 -2.84
CA GLY A 192 7.37 -19.97 -2.06
C GLY A 192 8.25 -19.41 -0.94
N HIS A 193 7.71 -18.55 -0.09
CA HIS A 193 8.40 -17.98 1.06
C HIS A 193 7.41 -17.72 2.20
N VAL A 194 7.91 -17.51 3.41
CA VAL A 194 7.06 -17.23 4.58
C VAL A 194 6.34 -15.89 4.44
N THR A 195 5.14 -15.80 5.00
CA THR A 195 4.38 -14.54 5.09
C THR A 195 5.16 -13.58 5.98
N SER A 196 5.45 -12.37 5.50
CA SER A 196 6.35 -11.34 6.08
C SER A 196 7.83 -11.36 5.65
N ASP A 197 8.22 -12.19 4.69
CA ASP A 197 9.57 -12.11 4.12
C ASP A 197 9.81 -10.74 3.44
N LYS A 198 10.99 -10.15 3.68
CA LYS A 198 11.46 -8.91 3.04
C LYS A 198 11.60 -9.04 1.53
N SER A 199 11.76 -10.26 1.02
CA SER A 199 11.77 -10.55 -0.42
C SER A 199 10.40 -10.36 -1.08
N CYS A 200 9.32 -10.32 -0.30
CA CYS A 200 7.96 -10.22 -0.82
C CYS A 200 7.68 -8.84 -1.42
N LYS A 201 7.41 -8.79 -2.72
CA LYS A 201 7.03 -7.54 -3.42
C LYS A 201 5.68 -6.98 -2.97
N GLN A 202 4.82 -7.82 -2.39
CA GLN A 202 3.48 -7.44 -1.91
C GLN A 202 3.43 -7.19 -0.40
N GLN A 203 4.59 -7.14 0.28
CA GLN A 203 4.66 -6.76 1.70
C GLN A 203 4.18 -5.32 1.94
N PHE A 204 4.20 -4.46 0.93
CA PHE A 204 3.77 -3.06 1.05
C PHE A 204 2.42 -2.85 0.37
N GLN A 205 1.52 -2.15 1.07
CA GLN A 205 0.29 -1.65 0.49
C GLN A 205 0.62 -0.59 -0.57
N VAL A 206 -0.11 -0.63 -1.69
CA VAL A 206 0.00 0.41 -2.71
C VAL A 206 -0.63 1.70 -2.16
N PRO A 207 0.15 2.79 -1.98
CA PRO A 207 -0.38 4.04 -1.45
C PRO A 207 -1.52 4.56 -2.33
N PHE A 208 -2.53 5.20 -1.72
CA PHE A 208 -3.69 5.75 -2.44
C PHE A 208 -3.25 6.64 -3.61
N LEU A 209 -2.27 7.52 -3.35
CA LEU A 209 -1.65 8.38 -4.34
C LEU A 209 -1.17 7.63 -5.60
N VAL A 210 -0.55 6.47 -5.42
CA VAL A 210 -0.08 5.64 -6.55
C VAL A 210 -1.27 5.05 -7.31
N ARG A 211 -2.32 4.62 -6.60
CA ARG A 211 -3.56 4.12 -7.23
C ARG A 211 -4.27 5.22 -8.02
N GLN A 212 -4.36 6.44 -7.48
CA GLN A 212 -4.97 7.59 -8.15
C GLN A 212 -4.21 7.96 -9.42
N ARG A 213 -2.88 8.09 -9.36
CA ARG A 213 -2.05 8.37 -10.56
C ARG A 213 -2.21 7.31 -11.65
N ARG A 214 -2.31 6.02 -11.27
CA ARG A 214 -2.56 4.93 -12.22
C ARG A 214 -3.94 5.06 -12.88
N ARG A 215 -4.98 5.38 -12.10
CA ARG A 215 -6.34 5.63 -12.61
C ARG A 215 -6.36 6.81 -13.57
N GLN A 216 -5.72 7.92 -13.22
CA GLN A 216 -5.62 9.11 -14.06
C GLN A 216 -4.92 8.81 -15.40
N ARG A 217 -3.72 8.20 -15.37
CA ARG A 217 -3.01 7.77 -16.59
C ARG A 217 -3.83 6.81 -17.46
N SER A 218 -4.60 5.92 -16.84
CA SER A 218 -5.49 5.01 -17.57
C SER A 218 -6.64 5.75 -18.23
N ARG A 219 -7.19 6.80 -17.61
CA ARG A 219 -8.23 7.65 -18.20
C ARG A 219 -7.67 8.45 -19.37
N GLU A 220 -6.49 9.05 -19.22
CA GLU A 220 -5.80 9.82 -20.27
C GLU A 220 -5.42 8.97 -21.50
N ARG A 221 -5.16 7.66 -21.30
CA ARG A 221 -4.85 6.73 -22.41
C ARG A 221 -6.07 6.19 -23.16
N LYS A 222 -7.27 6.23 -22.59
CA LYS A 222 -8.50 5.73 -23.24
C LYS A 222 -8.98 6.57 -24.45
N PRO A 223 -8.87 7.92 -24.48
CA PRO A 223 -9.28 8.71 -25.64
C PRO A 223 -8.47 8.43 -26.91
N GLN A 224 -7.19 8.00 -26.79
CA GLN A 224 -6.33 7.83 -27.97
C GLN A 224 -6.59 6.55 -28.77
N ARG A 225 -7.20 5.50 -28.19
CA ARG A 225 -7.47 4.24 -28.92
C ARG A 225 -8.74 4.25 -29.77
N LEU A 226 -9.68 5.16 -29.49
CA LEU A 226 -10.91 5.29 -30.29
C LEU A 226 -10.69 6.20 -31.51
N GLN A 227 -9.80 7.20 -31.45
CA GLN A 227 -9.53 8.09 -32.58
C GLN A 227 -8.56 7.52 -33.64
N SER A 228 -7.77 6.50 -33.29
CA SER A 228 -6.82 5.87 -34.23
C SER A 228 -7.41 4.70 -35.01
N ARG A 229 -8.69 4.33 -34.80
CA ARG A 229 -9.39 3.32 -35.61
C ARG A 229 -10.26 3.90 -36.72
N ASP A 230 -10.56 5.20 -36.68
CA ASP A 230 -11.43 5.87 -37.67
C ASP A 230 -10.66 6.70 -38.71
N ARG A 231 -9.32 6.56 -38.80
CA ARG A 231 -8.48 7.26 -39.80
C ARG A 231 -7.82 6.36 -40.84
N SER A 232 -8.32 5.15 -41.03
CA SER A 232 -7.90 4.26 -42.12
C SER A 232 -9.10 3.53 -42.67
N GLY A 233 -9.72 4.11 -43.71
CA GLY A 233 -10.85 3.52 -44.44
C GLY A 233 -11.67 4.54 -45.21
N GLY A 234 -11.02 5.45 -45.95
CA GLY A 234 -11.69 6.22 -46.99
C GLY A 234 -11.89 5.36 -48.23
N ALA A 235 -13.13 5.35 -48.71
CA ALA A 235 -13.66 5.15 -50.06
C ALA A 235 -12.89 4.28 -51.07
N ASP A 236 -13.62 3.30 -51.61
CA ASP A 236 -13.71 2.80 -53.01
C ASP A 236 -14.33 1.39 -52.85
N ASP A 237 -15.37 0.91 -53.52
CA ASP A 237 -16.07 1.31 -54.73
C ASP A 237 -17.40 0.52 -54.75
N PHE A 238 -18.50 1.16 -55.13
CA PHE A 238 -19.78 0.49 -55.38
C PHE A 238 -19.81 0.10 -56.86
N ASN A 239 -19.75 -1.19 -57.20
CA ASN A 239 -20.56 -1.73 -58.30
C ASN A 239 -20.54 -3.27 -58.46
N HIS A 240 -21.76 -3.74 -58.73
CA HIS A 240 -22.19 -4.88 -59.55
C HIS A 240 -22.11 -6.35 -59.07
N LEU A 241 -23.33 -6.82 -58.83
CA LEU A 241 -23.86 -8.19 -58.90
C LEU A 241 -23.37 -9.01 -60.11
N ALA A 242 -22.98 -10.26 -59.88
CA ALA A 242 -23.40 -11.45 -60.64
C ALA A 242 -22.97 -12.73 -59.91
N GLY A 243 -23.85 -13.73 -59.85
CA GLY A 243 -23.66 -14.97 -59.10
C GLY A 243 -22.91 -16.09 -59.83
N ALA A 244 -23.10 -17.28 -59.27
CA ALA A 244 -22.72 -18.63 -59.73
C ALA A 244 -21.43 -19.23 -59.12
N SER A 245 -21.68 -20.20 -58.23
CA SER A 245 -21.20 -21.60 -58.33
C SER A 245 -19.70 -21.89 -58.44
N GLY A 246 -19.15 -22.66 -57.49
CA GLY A 246 -17.97 -23.47 -57.78
C GLY A 246 -17.16 -23.93 -56.57
N LEU A 247 -17.40 -25.17 -56.16
CA LEU A 247 -16.54 -26.01 -55.33
C LEU A 247 -15.04 -25.90 -55.69
N ARG A 248 -14.15 -25.92 -54.68
CA ARG A 248 -13.08 -26.94 -54.55
C ARG A 248 -12.26 -26.77 -53.25
N SER A 249 -12.09 -27.92 -52.62
CA SER A 249 -11.20 -28.29 -51.53
C SER A 249 -9.71 -28.19 -51.89
N ALA A 250 -8.84 -27.93 -50.90
CA ALA A 250 -7.65 -28.75 -50.57
C ALA A 250 -6.59 -27.97 -49.74
N LEU A 251 -6.34 -28.53 -48.54
CA LEU A 251 -5.07 -28.68 -47.82
C LEU A 251 -3.81 -28.00 -48.40
N LYS A 252 -3.07 -27.24 -47.57
CA LYS A 252 -1.77 -27.62 -46.96
C LYS A 252 -1.09 -26.44 -46.26
N GLY A 253 -0.29 -26.80 -45.26
CA GLY A 253 0.36 -25.91 -44.31
C GLY A 253 1.45 -25.00 -44.87
N GLY A 254 1.79 -23.99 -44.08
CA GLY A 254 2.82 -23.01 -44.39
C GLY A 254 3.34 -22.36 -43.11
N VAL A 255 4.53 -22.81 -42.71
CA VAL A 255 5.39 -22.33 -41.64
C VAL A 255 5.57 -20.81 -41.72
N ARG A 256 5.36 -20.08 -40.62
CA ARG A 256 5.72 -18.66 -40.51
C ARG A 256 7.13 -18.54 -39.93
N SER A 257 8.11 -18.35 -40.81
CA SER A 257 9.41 -17.78 -40.45
C SER A 257 9.29 -16.26 -40.23
N PRO A 258 10.13 -15.67 -39.36
CA PRO A 258 10.07 -14.24 -39.02
C PRO A 258 10.78 -13.39 -40.07
N SER A 259 10.20 -12.25 -40.40
CA SER A 259 10.79 -11.28 -41.31
C SER A 259 11.96 -10.53 -40.65
N ASN A 260 13.14 -10.75 -41.23
CA ASN A 260 14.30 -9.87 -41.17
C ASN A 260 13.96 -8.49 -41.76
N ARG A 261 14.23 -7.44 -41.00
CA ARG A 261 14.65 -6.13 -41.55
C ARG A 261 15.86 -5.65 -40.77
N GLY A 262 17.05 -5.95 -41.29
CA GLY A 262 18.16 -5.00 -41.23
C GLY A 262 17.80 -3.77 -42.08
N GLY A 263 18.42 -2.62 -41.98
CA GLY A 263 19.60 -2.19 -41.26
C GLY A 263 19.90 -0.80 -41.83
N SER A 264 20.23 0.16 -40.99
CA SER A 264 20.94 1.37 -41.41
C SER A 264 21.79 1.83 -40.25
N SER A 265 23.06 1.51 -40.39
CA SER A 265 24.21 1.97 -39.63
C SER A 265 24.50 3.44 -39.92
N ASN A 266 24.80 4.21 -38.87
CA ASN A 266 25.92 5.14 -38.74
C ASN A 266 26.09 5.39 -37.22
N VAL A 267 27.13 4.86 -36.53
CA VAL A 267 28.51 5.40 -36.41
C VAL A 267 28.47 6.79 -35.76
N ASP A 268 29.11 7.15 -34.65
CA ASP A 268 29.91 6.53 -33.58
C ASP A 268 29.93 7.57 -32.43
N ALA A 269 30.08 7.11 -31.17
CA ALA A 269 30.89 7.77 -30.12
C ALA A 269 30.56 7.24 -28.71
N SER A 270 31.41 6.32 -28.24
CA SER A 270 32.02 6.26 -26.90
C SER A 270 31.16 6.40 -25.63
N SER A 271 31.01 5.31 -24.88
CA SER A 271 31.71 5.13 -23.58
C SER A 271 31.18 3.88 -22.86
N SER A 272 31.90 2.79 -23.05
CA SER A 272 31.85 1.54 -22.30
C SER A 272 32.50 1.71 -20.92
N ARG A 273 31.78 1.44 -19.83
CA ARG A 273 32.34 0.91 -18.57
C ARG A 273 31.31 0.05 -17.83
N SER A 274 31.49 -1.27 -17.93
CA SER A 274 30.96 -2.25 -16.96
C SER A 274 32.15 -2.80 -16.13
N PRO A 275 31.97 -3.74 -15.19
CA PRO A 275 32.07 -3.47 -13.76
C PRO A 275 33.17 -4.31 -13.08
N SER A 276 33.67 -3.92 -11.90
CA SER A 276 34.36 -4.90 -11.03
C SER A 276 34.59 -4.38 -9.60
N ARG A 277 34.78 -5.38 -8.71
CA ARG A 277 35.28 -5.38 -7.32
C ARG A 277 34.18 -5.50 -6.27
N MET A 278 33.80 -6.73 -5.91
CA MET A 278 34.49 -7.59 -4.91
C MET A 278 34.74 -6.86 -3.58
N ARG A 279 34.01 -7.28 -2.55
CA ARG A 279 34.54 -7.26 -1.18
C ARG A 279 34.33 -8.60 -0.51
N SER A 280 35.46 -9.14 -0.13
CA SER A 280 35.74 -10.40 0.51
C SER A 280 35.16 -10.47 1.92
N ARG A 281 34.86 -11.70 2.33
CA ARG A 281 34.64 -12.12 3.72
C ARG A 281 35.88 -11.82 4.59
N SER A 282 35.65 -11.35 5.79
CA SER A 282 36.55 -11.55 6.93
C SER A 282 35.69 -11.89 8.15
N GLY A 283 35.78 -13.15 8.58
CA GLY A 283 35.21 -13.60 9.84
C GLY A 283 36.10 -13.20 11.01
N ALA A 284 35.48 -12.93 12.15
CA ALA A 284 36.14 -12.99 13.45
C ALA A 284 35.22 -13.76 14.40
N ARG A 285 35.58 -15.02 14.61
CA ARG A 285 35.14 -15.90 15.69
C ARG A 285 35.84 -15.39 16.96
N ARG A 286 35.09 -15.11 18.04
CA ARG A 286 35.62 -15.24 19.40
C ARG A 286 34.60 -15.97 20.26
N SER A 287 35.07 -17.07 20.80
CA SER A 287 34.42 -17.94 21.77
C SER A 287 34.77 -17.55 23.20
N ARG A 288 33.78 -17.71 24.09
CA ARG A 288 33.84 -18.10 25.51
C ARG A 288 34.66 -17.27 26.51
N SER A 289 33.99 -16.85 27.57
CA SER A 289 34.34 -17.27 28.94
C SER A 289 33.11 -17.21 29.85
N SER A 290 32.89 -18.31 30.54
CA SER A 290 32.04 -18.56 31.70
C SER A 290 32.46 -17.73 32.91
N HIS A 291 31.47 -17.19 33.63
CA HIS A 291 31.32 -17.21 35.09
C HIS A 291 29.84 -16.99 35.42
#